data_AF-A0A4U3AVE4-F1
#
_entry.id   AF-A0A4U3AVE4-F1
#
_cell.length_a   1.000
_cell.length_b   1.000
_cell.length_c   1.000
_cell.angle_alpha   90.00
_cell.angle_beta   90.00
_cell.angle_gamma   90.00
#
_symmetry.space_group_name_H-M   'P 1'
#
loop_
_entity.id
_entity.type
_entity.pdbx_description
1 polymer ?
#
loop_
_entity_poly.entity_id
_entity_poly.type
_entity_poly.pdbx_seq_one_letter_code
_entity_poly.pdbx_strand_id
1 'polypeptide(L)'
;MRIFVNHHSDSSTIHASVTNIIQKEIDHRLDTLDCYLLFSKRIEQLKINILKFFIEAKALNKQIIGYGAPAKGNTLLNYCGIGKEFLAYTVDKNPHKQNLLLPGTRIPIKSPEEIKRTKPDYILILPWNLKDEIMKECSFIREWGGKFLVTIPEVEVIEP
;
A
#
# COMPACT_ATOMS: atom_id res chain seq x y z
N MET A 1 14.34 17.78 11.20
CA MET A 1 14.63 19.18 11.62
C MET A 1 13.73 20.11 10.83
N ARG A 2 12.85 20.88 11.50
CA ARG A 2 12.03 21.92 10.86
C ARG A 2 12.64 23.26 11.23
N ILE A 3 13.09 24.01 10.24
CA ILE A 3 13.67 25.34 10.45
C ILE A 3 12.85 26.33 9.65
N PHE A 4 12.47 27.42 10.29
CA PHE A 4 12.01 28.63 9.61
C PHE A 4 13.11 29.67 9.76
N VAL A 5 13.60 30.22 8.65
CA VAL A 5 14.69 31.20 8.63
C VAL A 5 14.12 32.52 8.13
N ASN A 6 14.30 33.59 8.90
CA ASN A 6 13.94 34.95 8.51
C ASN A 6 15.13 35.90 8.69
N HIS A 7 15.03 37.10 8.12
CA HIS A 7 16.03 38.14 8.34
C HIS A 7 15.91 38.69 9.76
N HIS A 8 17.02 39.10 10.36
CA HIS A 8 17.05 39.66 11.72
C HIS A 8 16.15 40.91 11.90
N SER A 9 15.84 41.62 10.80
CA SER A 9 14.93 42.76 10.78
C SER A 9 13.44 42.38 10.69
N ASP A 10 13.12 41.09 10.56
CA ASP A 10 11.77 40.59 10.38
C ASP A 10 11.18 40.09 11.71
N SER A 11 10.07 40.70 12.15
CA SER A 11 9.39 40.40 13.41
C SER A 11 8.26 39.37 13.25
N SER A 12 8.45 38.39 12.37
CA SER A 12 7.46 37.35 12.10
C SER A 12 7.00 36.66 13.39
N THR A 13 5.70 36.69 13.67
CA THR A 13 5.12 36.09 14.89
C THR A 13 4.82 34.61 14.67
N ILE A 14 5.23 33.76 15.62
CA ILE A 14 4.91 32.33 15.57
C ILE A 14 3.40 32.16 15.79
N HIS A 15 2.71 31.60 14.80
CA HIS A 15 1.28 31.34 14.89
C HIS A 15 0.98 30.15 15.82
N ALA A 16 -0.14 30.19 16.55
CA ALA A 16 -0.53 29.15 17.51
C ALA A 16 -0.65 27.74 16.88
N SER A 17 -0.90 27.65 15.56
CA SER A 17 -0.92 26.39 14.82
C SER A 17 0.41 25.63 14.90
N VAL A 18 1.54 26.33 15.04
CA VAL A 18 2.87 25.72 15.19
C VAL A 18 2.94 24.96 16.52
N THR A 19 2.63 25.63 17.63
CA THR A 19 2.61 25.02 18.96
C THR A 19 1.61 23.86 19.02
N ASN A 20 0.44 24.00 18.39
CA ASN A 20 -0.57 22.94 18.35
C ASN A 20 -0.09 21.68 17.63
N ILE A 21 0.66 21.80 16.53
CA ILE A 21 1.22 20.62 15.82
C ILE A 21 2.34 19.99 16.66
N ILE A 22 3.22 20.80 17.25
CA ILE A 22 4.31 20.29 18.12
C ILE A 22 3.72 19.49 19.29
N GLN A 23 2.69 20.03 19.94
CA GLN A 23 2.06 19.34 21.07
C GLN A 23 1.44 18.00 20.62
N LYS A 24 0.75 17.97 19.48
CA LYS A 24 0.23 16.71 18.91
C LYS A 24 1.32 15.68 18.65
N GLU A 25 2.49 16.10 18.17
CA GLU A 25 3.62 15.20 17.91
C GLU A 25 4.18 14.61 19.20
N ILE A 26 4.30 15.43 20.25
CA ILE A 26 4.72 15.01 21.60
C ILE A 26 3.67 14.08 22.23
N ASP A 27 2.38 14.39 22.11
CA ASP A 27 1.28 13.56 22.62
C ASP A 27 1.29 12.17 21.95
N HIS A 28 1.74 12.09 20.69
CA HIS A 28 1.97 10.83 19.96
C HIS A 28 3.40 10.27 20.09
N ARG A 29 4.24 10.88 20.93
CA ARG A 29 5.62 10.48 21.23
C ARG A 29 6.56 10.40 20.02
N LEU A 30 6.27 11.18 18.98
CA LEU A 30 7.07 11.21 17.75
C LEU A 30 8.47 11.81 17.96
N ASP A 31 8.70 12.44 19.10
CA ASP A 31 10.00 12.93 19.58
C ASP A 31 10.84 11.86 20.29
N THR A 32 10.32 10.65 20.48
CA THR A 32 11.01 9.57 21.23
C THR A 32 11.45 8.42 20.33
N LEU A 33 12.65 7.89 20.57
CA LEU A 33 13.19 6.73 19.85
C LEU A 33 12.28 5.49 19.98
N ASP A 34 11.73 5.27 21.17
CA ASP A 34 10.85 4.15 21.48
C ASP A 34 9.63 4.06 20.54
N CYS A 35 9.05 5.19 20.13
CA CYS A 35 7.95 5.20 19.18
C CYS A 35 8.35 4.52 17.86
N TYR A 36 9.56 4.80 17.36
CA TYR A 36 10.09 4.22 16.13
C TYR A 36 10.48 2.74 16.30
N LEU A 37 11.02 2.35 17.45
CA LEU A 37 11.31 0.94 17.76
C LEU A 37 10.03 0.10 17.83
N LEU A 38 8.99 0.63 18.46
CA LEU A 38 7.67 -0.01 18.49
C LEU A 38 7.04 -0.08 17.10
N PHE A 39 7.19 0.97 16.29
CA PHE A 39 6.76 0.96 14.90
C PHE A 39 7.47 -0.12 14.08
N SER A 40 8.78 -0.30 14.24
CA SER A 40 9.53 -1.39 13.58
C SER A 40 8.92 -2.76 13.88
N LYS A 41 8.64 -3.03 15.17
CA LYS A 41 7.99 -4.29 15.59
C LYS A 41 6.62 -4.48 14.96
N ARG A 42 5.83 -3.40 14.84
CA ARG A 42 4.52 -3.44 14.15
C ARG A 42 4.67 -3.77 12.66
N ILE A 43 5.68 -3.22 11.99
CA ILE A 43 5.97 -3.51 10.58
C ILE A 43 6.42 -4.96 10.38
N GLU A 44 7.25 -5.49 11.28
CA GLU A 44 7.65 -6.90 11.27
C GLU A 44 6.45 -7.83 11.43
N GLN A 45 5.56 -7.53 12.40
CA GLN A 45 4.33 -8.32 12.59
C GLN A 45 3.40 -8.22 11.39
N LEU A 46 3.26 -7.03 10.79
CA LEU A 46 2.45 -6.84 9.60
C LEU A 46 3.00 -7.66 8.42
N LYS A 47 4.32 -7.68 8.22
CA LYS A 47 4.97 -8.52 7.21
C LYS A 47 4.63 -10.01 7.42
N ILE A 48 4.69 -10.49 8.66
CA ILE A 48 4.32 -11.88 8.98
C ILE A 48 2.86 -12.15 8.57
N ASN A 49 1.94 -11.25 8.93
CA ASN A 49 0.52 -11.43 8.62
C ASN A 49 0.24 -11.40 7.11
N ILE A 50 0.90 -10.50 6.37
CA ILE A 50 0.82 -10.44 4.91
C ILE A 50 1.30 -11.78 4.32
N LEU A 51 2.49 -12.25 4.71
CA LEU A 51 3.04 -13.49 4.18
C LEU A 51 2.17 -14.71 4.49
N LYS A 52 1.62 -14.80 5.70
CA LYS A 52 0.66 -15.85 6.06
C LYS A 52 -0.53 -15.88 5.11
N PHE A 53 -1.16 -14.73 4.85
CA PHE A 53 -2.28 -14.64 3.92
C PHE A 53 -1.91 -15.14 2.52
N PHE A 54 -0.78 -14.71 1.98
CA PHE A 54 -0.32 -15.13 0.65
C PHE A 54 -0.01 -16.63 0.57
N ILE A 55 0.58 -17.21 1.62
CA ILE A 55 0.86 -18.65 1.71
C ILE A 55 -0.45 -19.44 1.78
N GLU A 56 -1.39 -19.03 2.62
CA GLU A 56 -2.70 -19.68 2.77
C GLU A 56 -3.50 -19.62 1.47
N ALA A 57 -3.58 -18.44 0.84
CA ALA A 57 -4.24 -18.28 -0.45
C ALA A 57 -3.62 -19.20 -1.51
N LYS A 58 -2.30 -19.28 -1.58
CA LYS A 58 -1.59 -20.17 -2.51
C LYS A 58 -1.87 -21.65 -2.23
N ALA A 59 -1.89 -22.07 -0.96
CA ALA A 59 -2.22 -23.45 -0.57
C ALA A 59 -3.65 -23.83 -0.97
N LEU A 60 -4.57 -22.85 -1.00
CA LEU A 60 -5.94 -23.00 -1.47
C LEU A 60 -6.10 -22.81 -2.99
N ASN A 61 -5.00 -22.71 -3.74
CA ASN A 61 -4.96 -22.43 -5.18
C ASN A 61 -5.71 -21.14 -5.58
N LYS A 62 -5.75 -20.16 -4.68
CA LYS A 62 -6.37 -18.85 -4.92
C LYS A 62 -5.42 -17.93 -5.70
N GLN A 63 -5.95 -17.27 -6.72
CA GLN A 63 -5.20 -16.32 -7.51
C GLN A 63 -5.27 -14.92 -6.90
N ILE A 64 -4.10 -14.34 -6.61
CA ILE A 64 -3.95 -12.95 -6.19
C ILE A 64 -3.27 -12.15 -7.31
N ILE A 65 -3.84 -10.99 -7.64
CA ILE A 65 -3.25 -10.02 -8.57
C ILE A 65 -3.14 -8.66 -7.91
N GLY A 66 -2.26 -7.79 -8.42
CA GLY A 66 -2.15 -6.42 -7.96
C GLY A 66 -3.04 -5.46 -8.75
N TYR A 67 -3.50 -4.40 -8.10
CA TYR A 67 -3.99 -3.20 -8.77
C TYR A 67 -3.08 -2.03 -8.45
N GLY A 68 -2.62 -1.35 -9.50
CA GLY A 68 -1.66 -0.25 -9.50
C GLY A 68 -0.20 -0.69 -9.48
N ALA A 69 0.68 0.18 -9.99
CA ALA A 69 2.13 0.05 -9.88
C ALA A 69 2.76 1.32 -9.23
N PRO A 70 2.42 1.65 -7.96
CA PRO A 70 3.00 2.81 -7.28
C PRO A 70 4.34 2.49 -6.61
N ALA A 71 5.18 3.51 -6.38
CA ALA A 71 6.47 3.34 -5.71
C ALA A 71 6.35 2.71 -4.31
N LYS A 72 5.33 3.10 -3.53
CA LYS A 72 5.05 2.53 -2.20
C LYS A 72 4.67 1.05 -2.24
N GLY A 73 3.95 0.62 -3.29
CA GLY A 73 3.60 -0.78 -3.51
C GLY A 73 4.84 -1.62 -3.77
N ASN A 74 5.79 -1.10 -4.56
CA ASN A 74 7.05 -1.78 -4.82
C ASN A 74 7.88 -1.99 -3.55
N THR A 75 7.90 -1.00 -2.64
CA THR A 75 8.58 -1.14 -1.35
C THR A 75 7.96 -2.27 -0.52
N LEU A 76 6.63 -2.32 -0.43
CA LEU A 76 5.92 -3.38 0.30
C LEU A 76 6.24 -4.76 -0.28
N LEU A 77 6.14 -4.93 -1.59
CA LEU A 77 6.37 -6.23 -2.24
C LEU A 77 7.83 -6.69 -2.09
N ASN A 78 8.81 -5.80 -2.29
CA ASN A 78 10.23 -6.13 -2.12
C ASN A 78 10.56 -6.44 -0.65
N TYR A 79 10.07 -5.64 0.30
CA TYR A 79 10.32 -5.86 1.73
C TYR A 79 9.70 -7.18 2.23
N CYS A 80 8.49 -7.51 1.76
CA CYS A 80 7.84 -8.77 2.10
C CYS A 80 8.43 -9.96 1.33
N GLY A 81 9.12 -9.75 0.21
CA GLY A 81 9.60 -10.83 -0.65
C GLY A 81 8.49 -11.49 -1.46
N ILE A 82 7.49 -10.71 -1.89
CA ILE A 82 6.34 -11.18 -2.66
C ILE A 82 6.65 -11.04 -4.16
N GLY A 83 6.97 -12.15 -4.81
CA GLY A 83 7.25 -12.23 -6.23
C GLY A 83 6.11 -12.81 -7.07
N LYS A 84 6.44 -13.21 -8.30
CA LYS A 84 5.51 -13.77 -9.29
C LYS A 84 4.85 -15.08 -8.83
N GLU A 85 5.51 -15.78 -7.93
CA GLU A 85 5.02 -17.00 -7.31
C GLU A 85 3.83 -16.78 -6.39
N PHE A 86 3.58 -15.53 -5.97
CA PHE A 86 2.47 -15.12 -5.11
C PHE A 86 1.53 -14.12 -5.78
N LEU A 87 2.07 -13.20 -6.59
CA LEU A 87 1.31 -12.18 -7.30
C LEU A 87 1.52 -12.33 -8.82
N ALA A 88 0.54 -12.91 -9.51
CA ALA A 88 0.71 -13.34 -10.91
C ALA A 88 1.05 -12.16 -11.86
N TYR A 89 0.40 -11.03 -11.64
CA TYR A 89 0.63 -9.76 -12.33
C TYR A 89 0.02 -8.62 -11.52
N THR A 90 0.33 -7.38 -11.90
CA THR A 90 -0.45 -6.20 -11.47
C THR A 90 -1.07 -5.52 -12.68
N VAL A 91 -2.17 -4.79 -12.51
CA VAL A 91 -2.70 -3.89 -13.55
C VAL A 91 -2.41 -2.43 -13.22
N ASP A 92 -2.29 -1.57 -14.22
CA ASP A 92 -2.24 -0.12 -13.98
C ASP A 92 -2.97 0.59 -15.13
N LYS A 93 -3.78 1.60 -14.79
CA LYS A 93 -4.52 2.40 -15.76
C LYS A 93 -3.60 3.22 -16.67
N ASN A 94 -2.42 3.60 -16.19
CA ASN A 94 -1.47 4.37 -16.98
C ASN A 94 -0.88 3.50 -18.10
N PRO A 95 -1.18 3.79 -19.39
CA PRO A 95 -0.69 2.98 -20.51
C PRO A 95 0.84 2.92 -20.58
N HIS A 96 1.54 3.96 -20.14
CA HIS A 96 3.00 4.01 -20.16
C HIS A 96 3.67 3.01 -19.22
N LYS A 97 2.94 2.49 -18.23
CA LYS A 97 3.45 1.44 -17.33
C LYS A 97 3.14 0.03 -17.82
N GLN A 98 2.15 -0.13 -18.70
CA GLN A 98 1.72 -1.44 -19.18
C GLN A 98 2.81 -2.10 -20.02
N ASN A 99 2.87 -3.44 -19.99
CA ASN A 99 3.91 -4.26 -20.62
C ASN A 99 5.33 -4.07 -20.03
N LEU A 100 5.47 -3.29 -18.96
CA LEU A 100 6.69 -3.21 -18.16
C LEU A 100 6.62 -4.17 -16.97
N LEU A 101 7.70 -4.18 -16.18
CA LEU A 101 7.82 -5.00 -14.97
C LEU A 101 8.00 -4.10 -13.74
N LEU A 102 7.46 -4.52 -12.60
CA LEU A 102 7.76 -3.88 -11.33
C LEU A 102 9.25 -4.00 -10.98
N PRO A 103 9.88 -2.95 -10.43
CA PRO A 103 11.28 -2.97 -10.03
C PRO A 103 11.51 -3.97 -8.88
N GLY A 104 12.60 -4.73 -8.97
CA GLY A 104 12.99 -5.77 -8.01
C GLY A 104 12.23 -7.09 -8.21
N THR A 105 10.92 -7.11 -7.94
CA THR A 105 10.10 -8.33 -8.03
C THR A 105 9.82 -8.80 -9.46
N ARG A 106 10.01 -7.91 -10.45
CA ARG A 106 9.81 -8.15 -11.88
C ARG A 106 8.41 -8.62 -12.26
N ILE A 107 7.41 -8.38 -11.43
CA ILE A 107 6.00 -8.74 -11.69
C ILE A 107 5.49 -7.95 -12.90
N PRO A 108 4.84 -8.58 -13.89
CA PRO A 108 4.38 -7.89 -15.09
C PRO A 108 3.23 -6.92 -14.80
N ILE A 109 3.25 -5.77 -15.46
CA ILE A 109 2.20 -4.75 -15.40
C ILE A 109 1.33 -4.89 -16.65
N LYS A 110 0.02 -5.09 -16.46
CA LYS A 110 -0.95 -5.33 -17.53
C LYS A 110 -2.03 -4.24 -17.57
N SER A 111 -2.86 -4.26 -18.61
CA SER A 111 -4.06 -3.43 -18.70
C SER A 111 -5.14 -3.91 -17.70
N PRO A 112 -5.98 -3.02 -17.13
CA PRO A 112 -7.11 -3.40 -16.28
C PRO A 112 -8.07 -4.42 -16.90
N GLU A 113 -8.19 -4.47 -18.23
CA GLU A 113 -9.03 -5.47 -18.93
C GLU A 113 -8.63 -6.91 -18.63
N GLU A 114 -7.39 -7.14 -18.20
CA GLU A 114 -6.92 -8.45 -17.77
C GLU A 114 -7.77 -9.03 -16.63
N ILE A 115 -8.27 -8.18 -15.72
CA ILE A 115 -9.03 -8.62 -14.54
C ILE A 115 -10.26 -9.44 -14.97
N LYS A 116 -11.00 -8.95 -15.97
CA LYS A 116 -12.20 -9.64 -16.48
C LYS A 116 -11.86 -10.95 -17.19
N ARG A 117 -10.67 -11.03 -17.79
CA ARG A 117 -10.22 -12.23 -18.51
C ARG A 117 -9.80 -13.36 -17.57
N THR A 118 -9.08 -13.02 -16.50
CA THR A 118 -8.51 -14.02 -15.58
C THR A 118 -9.41 -14.32 -14.39
N LYS A 119 -10.31 -13.40 -14.01
CA LYS A 119 -11.25 -13.53 -12.89
C LYS A 119 -10.54 -13.95 -11.58
N PRO A 120 -9.61 -13.12 -11.07
CA PRO A 120 -8.82 -13.44 -9.88
C PRO A 120 -9.71 -13.56 -8.62
N ASP A 121 -9.29 -14.38 -7.66
CA ASP A 121 -9.97 -14.48 -6.36
C ASP A 121 -9.74 -13.21 -5.52
N TYR A 122 -8.54 -12.62 -5.59
CA TYR A 122 -8.19 -11.41 -4.84
C TYR A 122 -7.49 -10.36 -5.70
N ILE A 123 -7.87 -9.10 -5.48
CA ILE A 123 -7.19 -7.92 -5.99
C ILE A 123 -6.50 -7.19 -4.83
N LEU A 124 -5.17 -7.28 -4.75
CA LEU A 124 -4.35 -6.49 -3.84
C LEU A 124 -4.29 -5.02 -4.30
N ILE A 125 -4.85 -4.12 -3.52
CA ILE A 125 -4.82 -2.68 -3.79
C ILE A 125 -3.48 -2.10 -3.32
N LEU A 126 -2.52 -1.95 -4.24
CA LEU A 126 -1.20 -1.38 -3.96
C LEU A 126 -1.22 0.13 -3.71
N PRO A 127 -2.02 0.95 -4.42
CA PRO A 127 -2.24 2.35 -4.06
C PRO A 127 -3.38 2.46 -3.06
N TRP A 128 -3.18 1.97 -1.83
CA TRP A 128 -4.20 1.94 -0.76
C TRP A 128 -4.84 3.29 -0.40
N ASN A 129 -4.25 4.41 -0.83
CA ASN A 129 -4.83 5.75 -0.68
C ASN A 129 -5.99 6.01 -1.67
N LEU A 130 -6.12 5.19 -2.70
CA LEU A 130 -7.19 5.23 -3.71
C LEU A 130 -8.12 4.02 -3.58
N LYS A 131 -8.15 3.36 -2.41
CA LYS A 131 -8.86 2.09 -2.23
C LYS A 131 -10.33 2.20 -2.64
N ASP A 132 -11.03 3.24 -2.20
CA ASP A 132 -12.48 3.37 -2.41
C ASP A 132 -12.82 3.62 -3.89
N GLU A 133 -12.00 4.42 -4.58
CA GLU A 133 -12.13 4.66 -6.02
C GLU A 133 -11.90 3.36 -6.81
N ILE A 134 -10.82 2.65 -6.49
CA ILE A 134 -10.46 1.39 -7.17
C ILE A 134 -11.52 0.32 -6.94
N MET A 135 -12.01 0.20 -5.70
CA MET A 135 -13.08 -0.74 -5.36
C MET A 135 -14.36 -0.44 -6.14
N LYS A 136 -14.74 0.84 -6.24
CA LYS A 136 -15.90 1.27 -7.03
C LYS A 136 -15.74 0.93 -8.51
N GLU A 137 -14.56 1.14 -9.09
CA GLU A 137 -14.30 0.85 -10.50
C GLU A 137 -14.23 -0.64 -10.79
N CYS A 138 -13.70 -1.41 -9.84
CA CYS A 138 -13.54 -2.85 -9.95
C CYS A 138 -14.71 -3.61 -9.33
N SER A 139 -15.84 -2.97 -9.02
CA SER A 139 -16.97 -3.60 -8.32
C SER A 139 -17.56 -4.79 -9.10
N PHE A 140 -17.33 -4.85 -10.41
CA PHE A 140 -17.69 -5.97 -11.29
C PHE A 140 -17.07 -7.31 -10.88
N ILE A 141 -16.02 -7.32 -10.05
CA ILE A 141 -15.44 -8.58 -9.55
C ILE A 141 -16.41 -9.43 -8.72
N ARG A 142 -17.48 -8.81 -8.21
CA ARG A 142 -18.59 -9.51 -7.54
C ARG A 142 -19.22 -10.60 -8.40
N GLU A 143 -19.17 -10.46 -9.73
CA GLU A 143 -19.79 -11.41 -10.68
C GLU A 143 -19.20 -12.82 -10.60
N TRP A 144 -17.98 -12.98 -10.09
CA TRP A 144 -17.35 -14.28 -9.86
C TRP A 144 -16.92 -14.49 -8.40
N GLY A 145 -17.36 -13.62 -7.49
CA GLY A 145 -16.99 -13.68 -6.07
C GLY A 145 -15.55 -13.27 -5.77
N GLY A 146 -14.92 -12.47 -6.63
CA GLY A 146 -13.62 -11.86 -6.36
C GLY A 146 -13.71 -10.85 -5.22
N LYS A 147 -12.61 -10.69 -4.46
CA LYS A 147 -12.53 -9.81 -3.29
C LYS A 147 -11.36 -8.85 -3.39
N PHE A 148 -11.40 -7.78 -2.60
CA PHE A 148 -10.27 -6.86 -2.46
C PHE A 148 -9.41 -7.25 -1.27
N LEU A 149 -8.09 -7.04 -1.41
CA LEU A 149 -7.11 -7.22 -0.36
C LEU A 149 -6.40 -5.89 -0.12
N VAL A 150 -6.43 -5.42 1.12
CA VAL A 150 -5.64 -4.27 1.60
C VAL A 150 -4.67 -4.79 2.66
N THR A 151 -3.46 -4.22 2.70
CA THR A 151 -2.38 -4.69 3.60
C THR A 151 -1.87 -3.59 4.53
N ILE A 152 -2.45 -2.40 4.47
CA ILE A 152 -2.10 -1.24 5.28
C ILE A 152 -3.41 -0.58 5.77
N PRO A 153 -3.58 -0.35 7.10
CA PRO A 153 -2.60 -0.60 8.18
C PRO A 153 -2.49 -2.08 8.60
N GLU A 154 -3.45 -2.91 8.20
CA GLU A 154 -3.52 -4.33 8.51
C GLU A 154 -3.98 -5.13 7.28
N VAL A 155 -3.89 -6.46 7.38
CA VAL A 155 -4.38 -7.35 6.32
C VAL A 155 -5.88 -7.46 6.43
N GLU A 156 -6.59 -6.93 5.44
CA GLU A 156 -8.04 -6.87 5.40
C GLU A 156 -8.54 -7.38 4.05
N VAL A 157 -9.52 -8.29 4.10
CA VAL A 157 -10.27 -8.74 2.92
C VAL A 157 -11.59 -7.98 2.90
N ILE A 158 -11.89 -7.33 1.78
CA ILE A 158 -13.07 -6.48 1.62
C ILE A 158 -13.93 -7.01 0.47
N GLU A 159 -15.23 -7.11 0.72
CA GLU A 159 -16.20 -7.51 -0.29
C GLU A 159 -16.49 -6.35 -1.29
N PRO A 160 -16.76 -6.66 -2.57
CA PRO A 160 -16.93 -5.68 -3.64
C PRO A 160 -18.29 -4.97 -3.75
#